data_AF-A0A2N5FT73-F1
#
_entry.id   AF-A0A2N5FT73-F1
#
_cell.length_a   1.000
_cell.length_b   1.000
_cell.length_c   1.000
_cell.angle_alpha   90.00
_cell.angle_beta   90.00
_cell.angle_gamma   90.00
#
_symmetry.space_group_name_H-M   'P 1'
#
loop_
_entity.id
_entity.type
_entity.pdbx_description
1 polymer ?
#
loop_
_entity_poly.entity_id
_entity_poly.type
_entity_poly.pdbx_seq_one_letter_code
_entity_poly.pdbx_strand_id
1 'polypeptide(L)' 'MIEFAADLSIVALLVIGITAIIGVAANGIGEKLFGGKRKSEFVDQSAKVQTGWKNVGGRK' A
#
# COMPACT_ATOMS: atom_id res chain seq x y z
N MET A 1 -5.22 6.77 41.69
CA MET A 1 -5.05 5.60 40.80
C MET A 1 -5.98 5.64 39.60
N ILE A 2 -7.29 5.85 39.77
CA ILE A 2 -8.26 5.91 38.65
C ILE A 2 -7.99 7.11 37.72
N GLU A 3 -7.72 8.29 38.26
CA GLU A 3 -7.41 9.50 37.48
C GLU A 3 -6.14 9.33 36.64
N PHE A 4 -5.05 8.88 37.25
CA PHE A 4 -3.82 8.51 36.54
C PHE A 4 -4.05 7.46 35.45
N ALA A 5 -4.87 6.44 35.71
CA ALA A 5 -5.18 5.41 34.72
C ALA A 5 -6.01 5.97 33.55
N ALA A 6 -6.94 6.90 33.81
CA ALA A 6 -7.72 7.57 32.78
C ALA A 6 -6.83 8.45 31.88
N ASP A 7 -5.97 9.26 32.48
CA ASP A 7 -5.02 10.11 31.75
C ASP A 7 -4.07 9.28 30.88
N LEU A 8 -3.49 8.22 31.46
CA LEU A 8 -2.61 7.31 30.73
C LEU A 8 -3.35 6.62 29.57
N SER A 9 -4.59 6.21 29.78
CA SER A 9 -5.40 5.54 28.75
C SER A 9 -5.71 6.47 27.58
N ILE A 10 -6.04 7.74 27.86
CA ILE A 10 -6.30 8.74 26.83
C ILE A 10 -5.05 8.98 25.98
N VAL A 11 -3.90 9.17 26.62
CA VAL A 11 -2.62 9.38 25.92
C VAL A 11 -2.23 8.14 25.11
N ALA A 12 -2.35 6.95 25.68
CA ALA A 12 -2.02 5.70 25.01
C ALA A 12 -2.87 5.48 23.76
N LEU A 13 -4.19 5.68 23.86
CA LEU A 13 -5.10 5.56 22.71
C LEU A 13 -4.80 6.59 21.63
N LEU A 14 -4.46 7.82 22.01
CA LEU A 14 -4.09 8.86 21.06
C LEU A 14 -2.81 8.51 20.29
N VAL A 15 -1.78 8.04 21.00
CA VAL A 15 -0.51 7.62 20.37
C VAL A 15 -0.72 6.43 19.44
N ILE A 16 -1.46 5.40 19.88
CA ILE A 16 -1.78 4.23 19.07
C ILE A 16 -2.60 4.63 17.83
N GLY A 17 -3.61 5.49 18.00
CA GLY A 17 -4.43 5.97 16.91
C GLY A 17 -3.63 6.72 15.85
N ILE A 18 -2.80 7.68 16.27
CA ILE A 18 -1.96 8.45 15.35
C ILE A 18 -0.96 7.54 14.62
N THR A 19 -0.28 6.65 15.34
CA THR A 19 0.73 5.75 14.75
C THR A 19 0.10 4.77 13.74
N ALA A 20 -1.07 4.22 14.04
CA ALA A 20 -1.81 3.36 13.11
C ALA A 20 -2.27 4.11 11.85
N ILE A 21 -2.68 5.38 11.98
CA ILE A 21 -3.14 6.20 10.85
C ILE A 21 -1.97 6.58 9.93
N ILE A 22 -0.80 6.93 10.48
CA ILE A 22 0.35 7.35 9.66
C ILE A 22 0.75 6.27 8.66
N GLY A 23 0.77 4.99 9.06
CA GLY A 23 1.12 3.88 8.16
C GLY A 23 0.13 3.71 7.00
N VAL A 24 -1.17 3.73 7.29
CA VAL A 24 -2.22 3.61 6.26
C VAL A 24 -2.26 4.85 5.37
N ALA A 25 -2.13 6.04 5.95
CA ALA A 25 -2.11 7.30 5.22
C ALA A 25 -0.88 7.37 4.30
N ALA A 26 0.31 7.01 4.78
CA ALA A 26 1.53 6.99 3.97
C ALA A 26 1.44 5.98 2.82
N ASN A 27 0.89 4.78 3.05
CA ASN A 27 0.66 3.80 1.99
C ASN A 27 -0.38 4.28 0.98
N GLY A 28 -1.51 4.81 1.43
CA GLY A 28 -2.55 5.33 0.55
C GLY A 28 -2.09 6.54 -0.28
N ILE A 29 -1.35 7.47 0.33
CA ILE A 29 -0.73 8.61 -0.36
C ILE A 29 0.37 8.12 -1.31
N GLY A 30 1.20 7.18 -0.87
CA GLY A 30 2.27 6.59 -1.67
C GLY A 30 1.75 5.91 -2.93
N GLU A 31 0.71 5.09 -2.81
CA GLU A 31 0.07 4.44 -3.96
C GLU A 31 -0.62 5.46 -4.88
N LYS A 32 -1.31 6.46 -4.32
CA LYS A 32 -2.03 7.46 -5.12
C LYS A 32 -1.10 8.47 -5.82
N LEU A 33 -0.02 8.89 -5.17
CA LEU A 33 0.95 9.85 -5.73
C LEU A 33 2.03 9.18 -6.59
N PHE A 34 2.54 8.01 -6.19
CA PHE A 34 3.68 7.34 -6.84
C PHE A 34 3.29 6.03 -7.54
N GLY A 35 2.22 5.34 -7.12
CA GLY A 35 1.78 4.07 -7.69
C GLY A 35 1.03 4.18 -9.03
N GLY A 36 0.37 5.32 -9.30
CA GLY A 36 -0.42 5.51 -10.52
C GLY A 36 0.36 5.42 -11.84
N LYS A 37 1.66 5.79 -11.84
CA LYS A 37 2.48 5.81 -13.06
C LYS A 37 3.19 4.48 -13.38
N ARG A 38 3.22 3.54 -12.43
CA ARG A 38 3.93 2.24 -12.58
C ARG A 38 3.02 1.03 -12.42
N LYS A 39 1.70 1.23 -12.40
CA LYS A 39 0.72 0.17 -12.17
C LYS A 39 0.82 -0.97 -13.19
N SER A 40 1.20 -0.64 -14.44
CA SER A 40 1.43 -1.60 -15.51
C SER A 40 2.91 -1.88 -15.78
N GLU A 41 3.86 -1.33 -15.02
CA GLU A 41 5.30 -1.40 -15.36
C GLU A 41 5.77 -2.84 -15.55
N PHE A 42 5.34 -3.76 -14.68
CA PHE A 42 5.66 -5.18 -14.81
C PHE A 42 4.95 -5.86 -15.99
N VAL A 43 3.70 -5.48 -16.28
CA VAL A 43 2.91 -6.02 -17.39
C VAL A 43 3.47 -5.52 -18.73
N ASP A 44 3.79 -4.23 -18.82
CA ASP A 44 4.32 -3.58 -20.00
C ASP A 44 5.75 -4.06 -20.30
N GLN A 45 6.58 -4.27 -19.27
CA GLN A 45 7.90 -4.87 -19.44
C GLN A 45 7.81 -6.34 -19.85
N SER A 46 6.90 -7.10 -19.24
CA SER A 46 6.65 -8.49 -19.63
C SER A 46 6.16 -8.58 -21.07
N ALA A 47 5.24 -7.70 -21.48
CA ALA A 47 4.75 -7.59 -22.85
C ALA A 47 5.88 -7.23 -23.81
N LYS A 48 6.75 -6.26 -23.46
CA LYS A 48 7.93 -5.91 -24.25
C LYS A 48 8.86 -7.10 -24.47
N VAL A 49 9.17 -7.86 -23.42
CA VAL A 49 10.03 -9.05 -23.51
C VAL A 49 9.38 -10.17 -24.32
N GLN A 50 8.06 -10.33 -24.22
CA GLN A 50 7.28 -11.31 -24.98
C GLN A 50 7.00 -10.88 -26.42
N THR A 51 7.30 -9.62 -26.80
CA THR A 51 7.11 -9.14 -28.18
C THR A 51 7.94 -10.00 -29.14
N GLY A 52 7.28 -10.66 -30.09
CA GLY A 52 7.93 -11.54 -31.06
C GLY A 52 8.05 -12.99 -30.63
N TRP A 53 7.56 -13.37 -29.44
CA TRP A 53 7.45 -14.78 -29.07
C TRP A 53 6.34 -15.44 -29.86
N LYS A 54 6.58 -16.69 -30.26
CA LYS A 54 5.55 -17.51 -30.88
C LYS A 54 4.50 -17.83 -29.80
N ASN A 55 3.25 -17.39 -30.00
CA ASN A 55 2.16 -17.71 -29.07
C ASN A 55 1.96 -19.24 -29.02
N VAL A 56 2.49 -19.88 -27.97
CA VAL A 56 2.38 -21.32 -27.72
C VAL A 56 1.57 -21.55 -26.46
N GLY A 57 0.25 -21.49 -26.58
CA GLY A 57 -0.68 -21.81 -25.49
C GLY A 57 -2.11 -21.34 -25.73
N GLY A 58 -3.06 -22.29 -25.73
CA GLY A 58 -4.50 -22.06 -25.56
C GLY A 58 -5.36 -22.08 -26.83
N ARG A 59 -5.90 -23.24 -27.18
CA ARG A 59 -7.12 -23.32 -28.03
C ARG A 59 -8.28 -22.70 -27.25
N LYS A 60 -9.16 -21.99 -27.95
CA LYS A 60 -10.43 -21.43 -27.43
C LYS A 60 -11.23 -22.45 -26.65
#